data_AF-A0A2V3ZZ91-F1
#
_entry.id   AF-A0A2V3ZZ91-F1
#
_cell.length_a   1.000
_cell.length_b   1.000
_cell.length_c   1.000
_cell.angle_alpha   90.00
_cell.angle_beta   90.00
_cell.angle_gamma   90.00
#
_symmetry.space_group_name_H-M   'P 1'
#
loop_
_entity.id
_entity.type
_entity.pdbx_description
1 polymer ?
#
loop_
_entity_poly.entity_id
_entity_poly.type
_entity_poly.pdbx_seq_one_letter_code
_entity_poly.pdbx_strand_id
1 'polypeptide(L)'
;MLNQVLIQENLMDHLESAKILMKNNPELIENEGLIEINLFDTPSSVVKVDVKSWGVYKKLLIKTAWQNHKREECFLLGDNIWEDDRPSLFLTDKNRYLSVCGETWLGGPVQLPALGVRKSYVDGVGYYRESAVQGEILRSGQNLPALRSDLNQLFQAAFKIDFQRDSILLWENVRIDSISNSFRNKTLCLWSPEPMTLSNIILKGNIRLVSKQEVQLGGSVKLDQCIIAAPKISFANNFKGRVQAFATDTVYVGNNSHFLFPSVIYMNGSNAKKELTLKGNVRYAGEIVVDGMNTNDFPTIKIGQESKIEGFVYCNGTVELEGDVAGSLYTNRFILRTPSALYENHLLNNRLDISDLNVNYVGVSWFENPKRKQYLECLF
;
A
#
# COMPACT_ATOMS: atom_id res chain seq x y z
N MET A 1 17.00 -7.12 -42.75
CA MET A 1 17.19 -6.09 -41.70
C MET A 1 15.99 -5.15 -41.60
N LEU A 2 15.63 -4.41 -42.67
CA LEU A 2 14.47 -3.49 -42.67
C LEU A 2 13.14 -4.14 -42.24
N ASN A 3 12.84 -5.35 -42.74
CA ASN A 3 11.60 -6.07 -42.37
C ASN A 3 11.57 -6.49 -40.88
N GLN A 4 12.72 -6.86 -40.30
CA GLN A 4 12.79 -7.20 -38.87
C GLN A 4 12.59 -5.98 -37.98
N VAL A 5 13.11 -4.82 -38.38
CA VAL A 5 12.89 -3.55 -37.68
C VAL A 5 11.40 -3.21 -37.69
N LEU A 6 10.76 -3.24 -38.87
CA LEU A 6 9.33 -2.96 -39.00
C LEU A 6 8.46 -3.91 -38.17
N ILE A 7 8.80 -5.20 -38.09
CA ILE A 7 8.07 -6.15 -37.24
C ILE A 7 8.19 -5.77 -35.76
N GLN A 8 9.39 -5.39 -35.29
CA GLN A 8 9.60 -4.98 -33.90
C GLN A 8 8.88 -3.67 -33.57
N GLU A 9 8.87 -2.72 -34.51
CA GLU A 9 8.12 -1.46 -34.39
C GLU A 9 6.63 -1.73 -34.23
N ASN A 10 6.02 -2.52 -35.12
CA ASN A 10 4.58 -2.83 -35.02
C ASN A 10 4.21 -3.55 -33.70
N LEU A 11 5.04 -4.50 -33.25
CA LEU A 11 4.82 -5.17 -31.97
C LEU A 11 4.91 -4.18 -30.79
N MET A 12 5.86 -3.24 -30.85
CA MET A 12 6.02 -2.21 -29.82
C MET A 12 4.86 -1.21 -29.85
N ASP A 13 4.44 -0.77 -31.04
CA ASP A 13 3.34 0.17 -31.23
C ASP A 13 2.02 -0.40 -30.71
N HIS A 14 1.76 -1.69 -30.98
CA HIS A 14 0.60 -2.38 -30.41
C HIS A 14 0.66 -2.42 -28.89
N LEU A 15 1.84 -2.72 -28.33
CA LEU A 15 2.02 -2.81 -26.89
C LEU A 15 1.85 -1.46 -26.20
N GLU A 16 2.44 -0.39 -26.74
CA GLU A 16 2.30 0.97 -26.21
C GLU A 16 0.88 1.52 -26.39
N SER A 17 0.24 1.26 -27.53
CA SER A 17 -1.16 1.63 -27.75
C SER A 17 -2.08 0.93 -26.77
N ALA A 18 -1.90 -0.36 -26.54
CA ALA A 18 -2.62 -1.11 -25.53
C ALA A 18 -2.38 -0.51 -24.13
N LYS A 19 -1.14 -0.15 -23.80
CA LYS A 19 -0.82 0.45 -22.51
C LYS A 19 -1.55 1.77 -22.29
N ILE A 20 -1.50 2.67 -23.28
CA ILE A 20 -2.20 3.96 -23.22
C ILE A 20 -3.71 3.76 -23.08
N LEU A 21 -4.28 2.79 -23.80
CA LEU A 21 -5.70 2.48 -23.71
C LEU A 21 -6.07 2.00 -22.30
N MET A 22 -5.37 1.01 -21.74
CA MET A 22 -5.66 0.48 -20.40
C MET A 22 -5.45 1.52 -19.30
N LYS A 23 -4.46 2.40 -19.47
CA LYS A 23 -4.17 3.48 -18.53
C LYS A 23 -5.34 4.48 -18.40
N ASN A 24 -5.93 4.86 -19.53
CA ASN A 24 -6.93 5.93 -19.59
C ASN A 24 -8.37 5.43 -19.51
N ASN A 25 -8.60 4.11 -19.50
CA ASN A 25 -9.93 3.50 -19.44
C ASN A 25 -9.95 2.43 -18.34
N PRO A 26 -9.93 2.82 -17.04
CA PRO A 26 -9.87 1.89 -15.91
C PRO A 26 -10.97 0.82 -15.90
N GLU A 27 -12.14 1.13 -16.46
CA GLU A 27 -13.29 0.24 -16.62
C GLU A 27 -12.98 -1.00 -17.46
N LEU A 28 -12.02 -0.90 -18.41
CA LEU A 28 -11.58 -2.04 -19.21
C LEU A 28 -10.81 -3.07 -18.38
N ILE A 29 -10.25 -2.67 -17.24
CA ILE A 29 -9.40 -3.54 -16.40
C ILE A 29 -9.89 -3.62 -14.95
N GLU A 30 -11.15 -3.26 -14.72
CA GLU A 30 -11.81 -3.38 -13.43
C GLU A 30 -11.92 -4.86 -13.03
N ASN A 31 -12.43 -5.68 -13.95
CA ASN A 31 -12.64 -7.10 -13.78
C ASN A 31 -11.42 -7.93 -14.16
N GLU A 32 -11.20 -9.04 -13.45
CA GLU A 32 -10.17 -10.02 -13.83
C GLU A 32 -10.63 -10.87 -15.02
N GLY A 33 -9.68 -11.29 -15.86
CA GLY A 33 -9.95 -12.16 -16.99
C GLY A 33 -9.13 -11.82 -18.23
N LEU A 34 -9.36 -12.61 -19.29
CA LEU A 34 -8.77 -12.38 -20.60
C LEU A 34 -9.67 -11.46 -21.42
N ILE A 35 -9.08 -10.41 -21.95
CA ILE A 35 -9.74 -9.43 -22.82
C ILE A 35 -9.02 -9.44 -24.16
N GLU A 36 -9.79 -9.45 -25.25
CA GLU A 36 -9.25 -9.27 -26.60
C GLU A 36 -9.69 -7.90 -27.11
N ILE A 37 -8.73 -7.11 -27.56
CA ILE A 37 -8.96 -5.73 -28.00
C ILE A 37 -8.38 -5.60 -29.39
N ASN A 38 -9.19 -5.14 -30.33
CA ASN A 38 -8.68 -4.70 -31.61
C ASN A 38 -8.29 -3.22 -31.51
N LEU A 39 -6.99 -2.93 -31.59
CA LEU A 39 -6.46 -1.57 -31.39
C LEU A 39 -6.75 -0.65 -32.58
N PHE A 40 -6.84 -1.23 -33.78
CA PHE A 40 -7.03 -0.51 -35.03
C PHE A 40 -8.06 -1.27 -35.88
N ASP A 41 -8.66 -0.64 -36.88
CA ASP A 41 -9.61 -1.30 -37.80
C ASP A 41 -8.90 -2.25 -38.80
N THR A 42 -7.92 -3.02 -38.32
CA THR A 42 -7.22 -4.05 -39.10
C THR A 42 -7.16 -5.37 -38.32
N PRO A 43 -7.33 -6.54 -38.96
CA PRO A 43 -7.33 -7.83 -38.27
C PRO A 43 -6.02 -8.19 -37.57
N SER A 44 -4.90 -7.55 -37.96
CA SER A 44 -3.56 -7.80 -37.44
C SER A 44 -3.25 -7.06 -36.13
N SER A 45 -4.16 -6.23 -35.63
CA SER A 45 -3.94 -5.33 -34.49
C SER A 45 -4.67 -5.75 -33.22
N VAL A 46 -4.97 -7.05 -33.12
CA VAL A 46 -5.58 -7.64 -31.94
C VAL A 46 -4.51 -7.87 -30.87
N VAL A 47 -4.73 -7.31 -29.69
CA VAL A 47 -3.97 -7.60 -28.46
C VAL A 47 -4.82 -8.38 -27.49
N LYS A 48 -4.18 -9.26 -26.74
CA LYS A 48 -4.80 -10.00 -25.64
C LYS A 48 -4.25 -9.50 -24.31
N VAL A 49 -5.12 -9.15 -23.38
CA VAL A 49 -4.75 -8.63 -22.06
C VAL A 49 -5.31 -9.57 -21.00
N ASP A 50 -4.44 -10.22 -20.24
CA ASP A 50 -4.83 -11.00 -19.05
C ASP A 50 -4.72 -10.09 -17.82
N VAL A 51 -5.88 -9.71 -17.29
CA VAL A 51 -6.04 -8.84 -16.12
C VAL A 51 -6.17 -9.69 -14.87
N LYS A 52 -5.29 -9.47 -13.90
CA LYS A 52 -5.33 -10.12 -12.57
C LYS A 52 -5.04 -9.11 -11.48
N SER A 53 -5.40 -9.42 -10.25
CA SER A 53 -4.93 -8.65 -9.09
C SER A 53 -3.62 -9.22 -8.56
N TRP A 54 -2.75 -8.34 -8.07
CA TRP A 54 -1.55 -8.71 -7.31
C TRP A 54 -1.53 -7.89 -6.03
N GLY A 55 -2.18 -8.46 -4.99
CA GLY A 55 -2.51 -7.74 -3.77
C GLY A 55 -3.53 -6.65 -4.08
N VAL A 56 -3.21 -5.39 -3.73
CA VAL A 56 -4.11 -4.25 -4.00
C VAL A 56 -3.94 -3.64 -5.39
N TYR A 57 -2.88 -4.02 -6.12
CA TYR A 57 -2.58 -3.52 -7.46
C TYR A 57 -3.13 -4.43 -8.55
N LYS A 58 -3.24 -3.90 -9.78
CA LYS A 58 -3.57 -4.71 -10.96
C LYS A 58 -2.29 -5.17 -11.66
N LYS A 59 -2.30 -6.43 -12.09
CA LYS A 59 -1.30 -7.05 -12.95
C LYS A 59 -1.88 -7.24 -14.34
N LEU A 60 -1.22 -6.72 -15.36
CA LEU A 60 -1.58 -6.92 -16.75
C LEU A 60 -0.51 -7.72 -17.47
N LEU A 61 -0.88 -8.83 -18.12
CA LEU A 61 -0.03 -9.49 -19.11
C LEU A 61 -0.59 -9.19 -20.51
N ILE A 62 0.09 -8.31 -21.23
CA ILE A 62 -0.30 -7.89 -22.58
C ILE A 62 0.45 -8.77 -23.57
N LYS A 63 -0.29 -9.38 -24.50
CA LYS A 63 0.24 -10.23 -25.58
C LYS A 63 -0.17 -9.65 -26.92
N THR A 64 0.82 -9.43 -27.77
CA THR A 64 0.62 -8.96 -29.14
C THR A 64 1.31 -9.90 -30.11
N ALA A 65 0.76 -9.98 -31.32
CA ALA A 65 1.31 -10.75 -32.41
C ALA A 65 1.27 -9.92 -33.69
N TRP A 66 2.32 -10.03 -34.49
CA TRP A 66 2.40 -9.45 -35.82
C TRP A 66 3.10 -10.44 -36.73
N GLN A 67 2.42 -10.85 -37.80
CA GLN A 67 2.86 -11.98 -38.63
C GLN A 67 3.15 -13.22 -37.75
N ASN A 68 4.34 -13.82 -37.87
CA ASN A 68 4.76 -14.98 -37.08
C ASN A 68 5.50 -14.61 -35.78
N HIS A 69 5.57 -13.33 -35.43
CA HIS A 69 6.28 -12.84 -34.26
C HIS A 69 5.29 -12.49 -33.15
N LYS A 70 5.69 -12.78 -31.91
CA LYS A 70 4.91 -12.50 -30.70
C LYS A 70 5.75 -11.72 -29.72
N ARG A 71 5.10 -10.86 -28.96
CA ARG A 71 5.70 -10.15 -27.83
C ARG A 71 4.71 -10.16 -26.67
N GLU A 72 5.25 -10.29 -25.47
CA GLU A 72 4.47 -10.18 -24.25
C GLU A 72 5.25 -9.43 -23.18
N GLU A 73 4.54 -8.56 -22.46
CA GLU A 73 5.08 -7.84 -21.31
C GLU A 73 4.07 -7.85 -20.17
N CYS A 74 4.60 -7.92 -18.96
CA CYS A 74 3.81 -7.97 -17.73
C CYS A 74 4.03 -6.67 -16.97
N PHE A 75 2.96 -6.08 -16.45
CA PHE A 75 3.02 -4.79 -15.78
C PHE A 75 2.24 -4.81 -14.49
N LEU A 76 2.74 -4.05 -13.51
CA LEU A 76 1.97 -3.67 -12.33
C LEU A 76 1.40 -2.26 -12.54
N LEU A 77 0.12 -2.08 -12.22
CA LEU A 77 -0.59 -0.82 -12.33
C LEU A 77 -1.16 -0.43 -10.96
N GLY A 78 -0.97 0.84 -10.61
CA GLY A 78 -1.72 1.51 -9.57
C GLY A 78 -2.61 2.60 -10.16
N ASP A 79 -3.02 3.52 -9.32
CA ASP A 79 -3.99 4.56 -9.63
C ASP A 79 -3.32 5.93 -9.69
N ASN A 80 -3.81 6.80 -10.58
CA ASN A 80 -3.40 8.20 -10.58
C ASN A 80 -4.12 8.92 -9.44
N ILE A 81 -3.40 9.15 -8.34
CA ILE A 81 -3.96 9.72 -7.12
C ILE A 81 -4.03 11.25 -7.11
N TRP A 82 -3.42 11.91 -8.10
CA TRP A 82 -3.31 13.37 -8.17
C TRP A 82 -4.55 14.04 -8.77
N GLU A 83 -5.50 13.25 -9.26
CA GLU A 83 -6.82 13.71 -9.73
C GLU A 83 -7.89 13.67 -8.62
N ASP A 84 -7.50 13.22 -7.41
CA ASP A 84 -8.33 13.16 -6.21
C ASP A 84 -8.00 14.35 -5.30
N ASP A 85 -9.01 14.97 -4.68
CA ASP A 85 -8.81 15.97 -3.64
C ASP A 85 -8.34 15.30 -2.34
N ARG A 86 -7.03 15.17 -2.17
CA ARG A 86 -6.41 14.48 -1.03
C ARG A 86 -5.84 15.47 -0.01
N PRO A 87 -6.37 15.52 1.23
CA PRO A 87 -5.75 16.29 2.31
C PRO A 87 -4.50 15.59 2.83
N SER A 88 -3.59 16.36 3.43
CA SER A 88 -2.47 15.81 4.21
C SER A 88 -2.95 15.13 5.49
N LEU A 89 -4.05 15.64 6.05
CA LEU A 89 -4.68 15.10 7.24
C LEU A 89 -6.20 15.13 7.12
N PHE A 90 -6.84 13.99 7.36
CA PHE A 90 -8.26 13.88 7.68
C PHE A 90 -8.41 13.36 9.11
N LEU A 91 -8.99 14.16 9.98
CA LEU A 91 -9.32 13.79 11.37
C LEU A 91 -10.84 13.89 11.57
N THR A 92 -11.51 12.81 11.95
CA THR A 92 -12.98 12.83 12.07
C THR A 92 -13.48 13.84 13.10
N ASP A 93 -14.61 14.48 12.79
CA ASP A 93 -15.28 15.42 13.69
C ASP A 93 -15.97 14.69 14.84
N LYS A 94 -15.25 14.53 15.94
CA LYS A 94 -15.78 14.05 17.23
C LYS A 94 -15.97 15.20 18.23
N ASN A 95 -16.20 16.43 17.75
CA ASN A 95 -16.36 17.64 18.56
C ASN A 95 -15.15 17.89 19.50
N ARG A 96 -13.95 17.73 18.97
CA ARG A 96 -12.67 17.94 19.67
C ARG A 96 -11.73 18.79 18.80
N TYR A 97 -10.94 19.64 19.41
CA TYR A 97 -9.83 20.33 18.72
C TYR A 97 -8.73 19.35 18.33
N LEU A 98 -8.02 19.63 17.24
CA LEU A 98 -6.64 19.16 17.05
C LEU A 98 -5.71 20.12 17.80
N SER A 99 -4.93 19.60 18.74
CA SER A 99 -3.96 20.37 19.53
C SER A 99 -2.56 20.18 18.96
N VAL A 100 -1.84 21.26 18.68
CA VAL A 100 -0.48 21.21 18.12
C VAL A 100 0.54 21.79 19.09
N CYS A 101 1.70 21.13 19.18
CA CYS A 101 2.84 21.49 20.02
C CYS A 101 4.16 21.40 19.25
N GLY A 102 5.19 22.06 19.79
CA GLY A 102 6.54 22.11 19.24
C GLY A 102 6.59 22.68 17.83
N GLU A 103 7.32 21.98 16.96
CA GLU A 103 7.56 22.34 15.56
C GLU A 103 6.53 21.76 14.58
N THR A 104 5.40 21.24 15.07
CA THR A 104 4.39 20.56 14.24
C THR A 104 4.00 21.39 13.01
N TRP A 105 4.03 20.72 11.85
CA TRP A 105 3.75 21.29 10.53
C TRP A 105 2.65 20.49 9.83
N LEU A 106 1.60 21.19 9.37
CA LEU A 106 0.50 20.61 8.60
C LEU A 106 0.42 21.36 7.26
N GLY A 107 1.15 20.89 6.25
CA GLY A 107 1.19 21.53 4.93
C GLY A 107 0.14 20.95 3.99
N GLY A 108 -0.46 21.78 3.13
CA GLY A 108 -1.52 21.38 2.21
C GLY A 108 -2.94 21.46 2.84
N PRO A 109 -3.98 21.11 2.06
CA PRO A 109 -5.33 21.08 2.60
C PRO A 109 -5.44 20.04 3.73
N VAL A 110 -6.15 20.39 4.80
CA VAL A 110 -6.47 19.49 5.91
C VAL A 110 -7.97 19.47 6.14
N GLN A 111 -8.52 18.32 6.50
CA GLN A 111 -9.92 18.14 6.89
C GLN A 111 -9.97 17.86 8.40
N LEU A 112 -10.45 18.85 9.16
CA LEU A 112 -10.44 18.85 10.62
C LEU A 112 -11.85 18.93 11.22
N PRO A 113 -12.02 18.53 12.49
CA PRO A 113 -13.27 18.75 13.24
C PRO A 113 -13.73 20.21 13.18
N ALA A 114 -15.02 20.47 13.39
CA ALA A 114 -15.56 21.84 13.37
C ALA A 114 -14.86 22.82 14.33
N LEU A 115 -14.30 22.32 15.43
CA LEU A 115 -13.52 23.12 16.38
C LEU A 115 -12.14 23.54 15.81
N GLY A 116 -11.65 22.87 14.77
CA GLY A 116 -10.40 23.21 14.09
C GLY A 116 -9.16 22.87 14.91
N VAL A 117 -8.11 23.67 14.72
CA VAL A 117 -6.79 23.50 15.33
C VAL A 117 -6.54 24.55 16.41
N ARG A 118 -5.87 24.16 17.50
CA ARG A 118 -5.43 25.08 18.57
C ARG A 118 -3.99 24.81 18.97
N LYS A 119 -3.33 25.86 19.46
CA LYS A 119 -2.00 25.76 20.09
C LYS A 119 -2.17 25.12 21.47
N SER A 120 -1.26 24.23 21.86
CA SER A 120 -1.26 23.58 23.18
C SER A 120 0.16 23.52 23.76
N TYR A 121 0.25 23.02 24.99
CA TYR A 121 1.49 22.82 25.72
C TYR A 121 1.54 21.37 26.21
N VAL A 122 2.62 20.67 25.90
CA VAL A 122 2.85 19.29 26.36
C VAL A 122 4.25 19.23 26.97
N ASP A 123 4.33 18.83 28.23
CA ASP A 123 5.59 18.59 28.96
C ASP A 123 6.63 19.73 28.82
N GLY A 124 6.17 20.98 28.95
CA GLY A 124 7.04 22.14 28.85
C GLY A 124 7.24 22.70 27.43
N VAL A 125 6.71 22.02 26.41
CA VAL A 125 6.85 22.36 24.99
C VAL A 125 5.59 23.03 24.47
N GLY A 126 5.68 24.33 24.16
CA GLY A 126 4.63 25.09 23.50
C GLY A 126 4.65 24.95 21.99
N TYR A 127 3.77 25.67 21.29
CA TYR A 127 3.80 25.75 19.83
C TYR A 127 4.67 26.92 19.35
N TYR A 128 5.62 26.65 18.45
CA TYR A 128 6.66 27.63 18.09
C TYR A 128 6.46 28.35 16.76
N ARG A 129 5.53 27.90 15.91
CA ARG A 129 5.25 28.55 14.61
C ARG A 129 4.11 29.57 14.70
N GLU A 130 4.05 30.45 13.69
CA GLU A 130 2.98 31.43 13.55
C GLU A 130 1.62 30.76 13.31
N SER A 131 1.56 29.90 12.28
CA SER A 131 0.38 29.11 11.91
C SER A 131 0.63 27.60 12.02
N ALA A 132 -0.37 26.87 12.50
CA ALA A 132 -0.40 25.41 12.57
C ALA A 132 -0.53 24.74 11.21
N VAL A 133 -1.29 25.37 10.30
CA VAL A 133 -1.64 24.83 8.99
C VAL A 133 -1.14 25.76 7.91
N GLN A 134 -0.51 25.19 6.88
CA GLN A 134 0.00 25.88 5.70
C GLN A 134 -0.80 25.43 4.47
N GLY A 135 -2.05 25.88 4.41
CA GLY A 135 -3.00 25.47 3.40
C GLY A 135 -4.44 25.73 3.86
N GLU A 136 -5.39 25.17 3.12
CA GLU A 136 -6.81 25.29 3.43
C GLU A 136 -7.20 24.38 4.61
N ILE A 137 -8.04 24.90 5.50
CA ILE A 137 -8.70 24.10 6.55
C ILE A 137 -10.14 23.87 6.12
N LEU A 138 -10.42 22.62 5.75
CA LEU A 138 -11.74 22.11 5.42
C LEU A 138 -12.35 21.41 6.63
N ARG A 139 -13.68 21.32 6.66
CA ARG A 139 -14.40 20.60 7.71
C ARG A 139 -14.49 19.11 7.39
N SER A 140 -14.12 18.26 8.35
CA SER A 140 -14.28 16.81 8.24
C SER A 140 -15.67 16.33 8.63
N GLY A 141 -16.02 15.13 8.16
CA GLY A 141 -17.21 14.41 8.59
C GLY A 141 -17.00 13.67 9.93
N GLN A 142 -18.10 13.18 10.51
CA GLN A 142 -18.06 12.41 11.76
C GLN A 142 -17.46 11.01 11.60
N ASN A 143 -17.40 10.50 10.37
CA ASN A 143 -16.89 9.18 10.03
C ASN A 143 -15.79 9.31 8.98
N LEU A 144 -14.86 8.35 8.97
CA LEU A 144 -13.91 8.23 7.87
C LEU A 144 -14.66 7.90 6.56
N PRO A 145 -14.13 8.32 5.40
CA PRO A 145 -14.61 7.84 4.12
C PRO A 145 -14.52 6.31 4.07
N ALA A 146 -15.59 5.66 3.62
CA ALA A 146 -15.62 4.21 3.52
C ALA A 146 -14.62 3.74 2.46
N LEU A 147 -13.87 2.69 2.77
CA LEU A 147 -13.06 1.99 1.78
C LEU A 147 -13.99 1.34 0.74
N ARG A 148 -13.55 1.28 -0.52
CA ARG A 148 -14.29 0.58 -1.57
C ARG A 148 -14.51 -0.88 -1.21
N SER A 149 -15.66 -1.41 -1.60
CA SER A 149 -16.09 -2.77 -1.24
C SER A 149 -15.25 -3.88 -1.89
N ASP A 150 -14.65 -3.63 -3.06
CA ASP A 150 -13.78 -4.58 -3.76
C ASP A 150 -12.46 -4.82 -3.03
N LEU A 151 -11.96 -3.83 -2.27
CA LEU A 151 -10.73 -3.96 -1.48
C LEU A 151 -10.85 -5.01 -0.39
N ASN A 152 -12.04 -5.20 0.20
CA ASN A 152 -12.27 -6.29 1.15
C ASN A 152 -12.18 -7.66 0.44
N GLN A 153 -12.62 -7.76 -0.82
CA GLN A 153 -12.46 -9.00 -1.59
C GLN A 153 -10.97 -9.30 -1.88
N LEU A 154 -10.18 -8.27 -2.23
CA LEU A 154 -8.73 -8.39 -2.40
C LEU A 154 -8.03 -8.81 -1.10
N PHE A 155 -8.43 -8.22 0.02
CA PHE A 155 -7.92 -8.60 1.34
C PHE A 155 -8.19 -10.08 1.63
N GLN A 156 -9.43 -10.56 1.44
CA GLN A 156 -9.76 -11.97 1.66
C GLN A 156 -9.04 -12.90 0.67
N ALA A 157 -8.85 -12.47 -0.58
CA ALA A 157 -8.13 -13.23 -1.60
C ALA A 157 -6.66 -13.47 -1.23
N ALA A 158 -6.02 -12.55 -0.51
CA ALA A 158 -4.64 -12.70 -0.05
C ALA A 158 -4.42 -13.93 0.86
N PHE A 159 -5.46 -14.40 1.56
CA PHE A 159 -5.40 -15.61 2.42
C PHE A 159 -5.85 -16.89 1.71
N LYS A 160 -6.52 -16.79 0.55
CA LYS A 160 -7.03 -17.96 -0.18
C LYS A 160 -5.92 -18.64 -0.96
N ILE A 161 -5.84 -19.96 -0.84
CA ILE A 161 -4.92 -20.80 -1.60
C ILE A 161 -5.70 -21.41 -2.77
N ASP A 162 -5.25 -21.17 -4.00
CA ASP A 162 -5.87 -21.76 -5.19
C ASP A 162 -5.15 -23.05 -5.58
N PHE A 163 -5.65 -24.19 -5.09
CA PHE A 163 -5.08 -25.51 -5.36
C PHE A 163 -5.12 -25.95 -6.83
N GLN A 164 -5.87 -25.25 -7.69
CA GLN A 164 -5.95 -25.58 -9.12
C GLN A 164 -5.00 -24.71 -9.96
N ARG A 165 -4.84 -23.44 -9.60
CA ARG A 165 -4.11 -22.45 -10.39
C ARG A 165 -2.70 -22.18 -9.87
N ASP A 166 -2.45 -22.33 -8.58
CA ASP A 166 -1.16 -22.03 -7.96
C ASP A 166 -0.22 -23.25 -7.93
N SER A 167 1.08 -22.97 -7.97
CA SER A 167 2.12 -23.94 -7.62
C SER A 167 2.32 -23.89 -6.12
N ILE A 168 1.83 -24.91 -5.40
CA ILE A 168 1.85 -24.92 -3.93
C ILE A 168 3.05 -25.72 -3.42
N LEU A 169 3.80 -25.13 -2.51
CA LEU A 169 4.92 -25.76 -1.82
C LEU A 169 4.75 -25.55 -0.31
N LEU A 170 4.81 -26.64 0.45
CA LEU A 170 4.88 -26.56 1.91
C LEU A 170 6.17 -25.86 2.32
N TRP A 171 6.06 -24.86 3.19
CA TRP A 171 7.20 -24.09 3.68
C TRP A 171 8.29 -25.00 4.27
N GLU A 172 7.88 -26.05 4.98
CA GLU A 172 8.75 -27.03 5.62
C GLU A 172 9.57 -27.84 4.62
N ASN A 173 9.26 -27.77 3.32
CA ASN A 173 9.98 -28.43 2.24
C ASN A 173 10.88 -27.48 1.45
N VAL A 174 10.89 -26.18 1.76
CA VAL A 174 11.83 -25.24 1.17
C VAL A 174 13.24 -25.53 1.68
N ARG A 175 14.18 -25.76 0.76
CA ARG A 175 15.59 -26.11 1.07
C ARG A 175 16.59 -25.14 0.44
N ILE A 176 16.10 -24.16 -0.31
CA ILE A 176 16.92 -23.19 -1.04
C ILE A 176 16.78 -21.80 -0.41
N ASP A 177 17.85 -21.03 -0.48
CA ASP A 177 18.02 -19.70 0.10
C ASP A 177 17.65 -18.57 -0.88
N SER A 178 17.39 -18.89 -2.15
CA SER A 178 16.98 -17.92 -3.16
C SER A 178 15.94 -18.52 -4.10
N ILE A 179 14.78 -17.87 -4.20
CA ILE A 179 13.68 -18.27 -5.08
C ILE A 179 13.24 -17.06 -5.91
N SER A 180 13.22 -17.23 -7.23
CA SER A 180 12.66 -16.24 -8.14
C SER A 180 11.58 -16.89 -8.99
N ASN A 181 10.40 -16.27 -9.06
CA ASN A 181 9.30 -16.73 -9.90
C ASN A 181 8.77 -15.59 -10.76
N SER A 182 8.79 -15.76 -12.08
CA SER A 182 8.26 -14.79 -13.04
C SER A 182 6.75 -14.62 -12.89
N PHE A 183 6.26 -13.42 -13.15
CA PHE A 183 4.82 -13.11 -13.22
C PHE A 183 4.09 -13.71 -14.42
N ARG A 184 4.85 -14.30 -15.35
CA ARG A 184 4.36 -15.11 -16.48
C ARG A 184 4.07 -16.56 -16.07
N ASN A 185 4.65 -17.02 -14.96
CA ASN A 185 4.41 -18.35 -14.41
C ASN A 185 3.16 -18.39 -13.54
N LYS A 186 2.70 -19.61 -13.20
CA LYS A 186 1.76 -19.81 -12.09
C LYS A 186 2.35 -19.23 -10.80
N THR A 187 1.50 -18.67 -9.95
CA THR A 187 1.93 -18.11 -8.67
C THR A 187 2.48 -19.21 -7.79
N LEU A 188 3.67 -18.97 -7.22
CA LEU A 188 4.27 -19.88 -6.26
C LEU A 188 3.72 -19.53 -4.87
N CYS A 189 2.88 -20.40 -4.33
CA CYS A 189 2.34 -20.27 -2.98
C CYS A 189 3.16 -21.13 -2.01
N LEU A 190 4.02 -20.47 -1.24
CA LEU A 190 4.71 -21.08 -0.11
C LEU A 190 3.77 -21.02 1.10
N TRP A 191 3.28 -22.18 1.52
CA TRP A 191 2.22 -22.27 2.52
C TRP A 191 2.63 -23.09 3.74
N SER A 192 2.16 -22.71 4.92
CA SER A 192 2.26 -23.50 6.14
C SER A 192 1.00 -23.39 7.02
N PRO A 193 0.54 -24.49 7.66
CA PRO A 193 -0.42 -24.41 8.74
C PRO A 193 0.20 -23.96 10.08
N GLU A 194 1.52 -23.98 10.18
CA GLU A 194 2.31 -23.63 11.37
C GLU A 194 2.97 -22.24 11.23
N PRO A 195 3.57 -21.71 12.31
CA PRO A 195 4.35 -20.48 12.22
C PRO A 195 5.49 -20.61 11.21
N MET A 196 5.65 -19.57 10.38
CA MET A 196 6.73 -19.51 9.39
C MET A 196 7.81 -18.55 9.86
N THR A 197 9.01 -19.06 10.09
CA THR A 197 10.19 -18.23 10.37
C THR A 197 11.12 -18.22 9.17
N LEU A 198 11.36 -17.03 8.62
CA LEU A 198 12.23 -16.80 7.48
C LEU A 198 13.51 -16.12 7.95
N SER A 199 14.66 -16.70 7.56
CA SER A 199 15.98 -16.10 7.77
C SER A 199 16.89 -16.46 6.60
N ASN A 200 17.79 -15.55 6.24
CA ASN A 200 18.79 -15.75 5.19
C ASN A 200 18.21 -16.23 3.84
N ILE A 201 17.03 -15.73 3.47
CA ILE A 201 16.35 -16.12 2.23
C ILE A 201 16.01 -14.90 1.37
N ILE A 202 16.11 -15.07 0.05
CA ILE A 202 15.75 -14.10 -0.97
C ILE A 202 14.55 -14.63 -1.75
N LEU A 203 13.45 -13.88 -1.76
CA LEU A 203 12.26 -14.20 -2.55
C LEU A 203 11.96 -13.04 -3.49
N LYS A 204 11.79 -13.34 -4.78
CA LYS A 204 11.55 -12.34 -5.81
C LYS A 204 10.44 -12.74 -6.79
N GLY A 205 9.50 -11.83 -7.01
CA GLY A 205 8.47 -11.92 -8.05
C GLY A 205 7.15 -12.51 -7.56
N ASN A 206 6.52 -13.32 -8.42
CA ASN A 206 5.19 -13.89 -8.28
C ASN A 206 5.12 -15.01 -7.21
N ILE A 207 5.39 -14.62 -5.96
CA ILE A 207 5.50 -15.50 -4.80
C ILE A 207 4.59 -14.99 -3.68
N ARG A 208 3.82 -15.92 -3.09
CA ARG A 208 2.96 -15.69 -1.92
C ARG A 208 3.49 -16.51 -0.74
N LEU A 209 3.64 -15.88 0.41
CA LEU A 209 3.87 -16.51 1.71
C LEU A 209 2.54 -16.52 2.46
N VAL A 210 1.97 -17.69 2.73
CA VAL A 210 0.67 -17.79 3.40
C VAL A 210 0.79 -18.69 4.63
N SER A 211 0.48 -18.17 5.82
CA SER A 211 0.42 -18.97 7.05
C SER A 211 -0.95 -18.85 7.71
N LYS A 212 -1.41 -19.94 8.34
CA LYS A 212 -2.56 -19.90 9.26
C LYS A 212 -2.22 -19.30 10.63
N GLN A 213 -0.93 -19.19 10.94
CA GLN A 213 -0.39 -18.64 12.19
C GLN A 213 0.55 -17.47 11.84
N GLU A 214 1.53 -17.17 12.68
CA GLU A 214 2.41 -16.03 12.47
C GLU A 214 3.48 -16.25 11.38
N VAL A 215 3.90 -15.16 10.73
CA VAL A 215 5.07 -15.13 9.85
C VAL A 215 6.10 -14.17 10.46
N GLN A 216 7.28 -14.70 10.80
CA GLN A 216 8.41 -13.94 11.32
C GLN A 216 9.49 -13.82 10.25
N LEU A 217 9.86 -12.59 9.91
CA LEU A 217 10.87 -12.28 8.90
C LEU A 217 12.10 -11.67 9.58
N GLY A 218 13.22 -12.39 9.56
CA GLY A 218 14.50 -11.89 10.04
C GLY A 218 15.04 -10.72 9.21
N GLY A 219 15.95 -9.93 9.79
CA GLY A 219 16.53 -8.76 9.12
C GLY A 219 17.39 -9.10 7.89
N SER A 220 17.83 -10.36 7.75
CA SER A 220 18.56 -10.84 6.57
C SER A 220 17.66 -11.26 5.40
N VAL A 221 16.34 -11.30 5.60
CA VAL A 221 15.39 -11.64 4.54
C VAL A 221 15.31 -10.52 3.52
N LYS A 222 15.33 -10.87 2.22
CA LYS A 222 15.10 -9.93 1.12
C LYS A 222 13.87 -10.35 0.35
N LEU A 223 12.85 -9.51 0.37
CA LEU A 223 11.63 -9.69 -0.41
C LEU A 223 11.54 -8.63 -1.50
N ASP A 224 11.15 -9.04 -2.70
CA ASP A 224 10.89 -8.14 -3.80
C ASP A 224 9.65 -8.59 -4.58
N GLN A 225 8.60 -7.77 -4.53
CA GLN A 225 7.29 -7.99 -5.19
C GLN A 225 6.46 -9.13 -4.60
N CYS A 226 6.82 -9.66 -3.42
CA CYS A 226 6.10 -10.76 -2.78
C CYS A 226 4.85 -10.28 -2.01
N ILE A 227 3.91 -11.21 -1.81
CA ILE A 227 2.76 -11.03 -0.91
C ILE A 227 2.93 -11.93 0.31
N ILE A 228 2.61 -11.41 1.49
CA ILE A 228 2.54 -12.16 2.74
C ILE A 228 1.11 -12.08 3.27
N ALA A 229 0.53 -13.21 3.67
CA ALA A 229 -0.77 -13.26 4.34
C ALA A 229 -0.71 -14.16 5.56
N ALA A 230 -0.95 -13.60 6.75
CA ALA A 230 -0.93 -14.30 8.01
C ALA A 230 -1.62 -13.47 9.11
N PRO A 231 -2.24 -14.08 10.14
CA PRO A 231 -2.82 -13.32 11.24
C PRO A 231 -1.85 -12.32 11.89
N LYS A 232 -0.60 -12.76 12.10
CA LYS A 232 0.47 -11.92 12.65
C LYS A 232 1.68 -11.93 11.73
N ILE A 233 2.23 -10.74 11.46
CA ILE A 233 3.43 -10.59 10.63
C ILE A 233 4.45 -9.73 11.39
N SER A 234 5.65 -10.26 11.59
CA SER A 234 6.72 -9.59 12.32
C SER A 234 7.95 -9.44 11.44
N PHE A 235 8.32 -8.20 11.14
CA PHE A 235 9.58 -7.84 10.48
C PHE A 235 10.60 -7.47 11.55
N ALA A 236 11.71 -8.20 11.62
CA ALA A 236 12.79 -7.91 12.55
C ALA A 236 13.51 -6.58 12.19
N ASN A 237 14.37 -6.12 13.11
CA ASN A 237 15.18 -4.92 12.88
C ASN A 237 16.01 -5.05 11.60
N ASN A 238 16.23 -3.92 10.93
CA ASN A 238 17.01 -3.81 9.68
C ASN A 238 16.40 -4.54 8.47
N PHE A 239 15.11 -4.90 8.50
CA PHE A 239 14.44 -5.49 7.36
C PHE A 239 14.45 -4.52 6.16
N LYS A 240 14.76 -5.02 4.96
CA LYS A 240 14.68 -4.24 3.73
C LYS A 240 14.04 -5.04 2.61
N GLY A 241 12.95 -4.53 2.04
CA GLY A 241 12.27 -5.23 0.96
C GLY A 241 11.10 -4.44 0.38
N ARG A 242 10.52 -5.00 -0.68
CA ARG A 242 9.31 -4.53 -1.36
C ARG A 242 8.25 -5.61 -1.25
N VAL A 243 7.25 -5.38 -0.41
CA VAL A 243 6.33 -6.43 0.02
C VAL A 243 4.93 -5.88 0.28
N GLN A 244 3.91 -6.66 -0.04
CA GLN A 244 2.55 -6.43 0.41
C GLN A 244 2.21 -7.41 1.53
N ALA A 245 1.92 -6.90 2.72
CA ALA A 245 1.63 -7.67 3.92
C ALA A 245 0.14 -7.52 4.28
N PHE A 246 -0.57 -8.64 4.31
CA PHE A 246 -1.99 -8.74 4.65
C PHE A 246 -2.12 -9.45 5.98
N ALA A 247 -2.64 -8.76 7.01
CA ALA A 247 -2.75 -9.33 8.35
C ALA A 247 -4.13 -9.14 8.96
N THR A 248 -4.56 -10.11 9.78
CA THR A 248 -5.86 -10.03 10.45
C THR A 248 -5.79 -9.53 11.89
N ASP A 249 -4.60 -9.53 12.49
CA ASP A 249 -4.41 -9.22 13.90
C ASP A 249 -3.31 -8.17 14.13
N THR A 250 -2.04 -8.52 13.91
CA THR A 250 -0.91 -7.66 14.29
C THR A 250 0.15 -7.59 13.21
N VAL A 251 0.70 -6.40 13.00
CA VAL A 251 1.92 -6.21 12.22
C VAL A 251 2.95 -5.48 13.07
N TYR A 252 4.13 -6.06 13.19
CA TYR A 252 5.25 -5.46 13.91
C TYR A 252 6.41 -5.22 12.95
N VAL A 253 6.95 -4.01 12.96
CA VAL A 253 8.14 -3.63 12.17
C VAL A 253 9.22 -3.12 13.12
N GLY A 254 10.34 -3.83 13.12
CA GLY A 254 11.52 -3.51 13.92
C GLY A 254 12.23 -2.23 13.46
N ASN A 255 13.16 -1.75 14.30
CA ASN A 255 13.91 -0.52 14.07
C ASN A 255 14.74 -0.58 12.79
N ASN A 256 15.03 0.60 12.21
CA ASN A 256 15.91 0.76 11.06
C ASN A 256 15.47 -0.03 9.81
N SER A 257 14.17 -0.31 9.69
CA SER A 257 13.62 -1.06 8.54
C SER A 257 13.29 -0.13 7.38
N HIS A 258 13.43 -0.65 6.15
CA HIS A 258 13.20 0.11 4.92
C HIS A 258 12.28 -0.68 3.97
N PHE A 259 11.04 -0.22 3.84
CA PHE A 259 10.05 -0.74 2.91
C PHE A 259 10.08 0.09 1.63
N LEU A 260 10.44 -0.56 0.53
CA LEU A 260 10.56 0.05 -0.79
C LEU A 260 9.20 0.10 -1.48
N PHE A 261 8.96 1.16 -2.25
CA PHE A 261 7.75 1.33 -3.03
C PHE A 261 7.59 0.25 -4.13
N PRO A 262 6.40 -0.33 -4.36
CA PRO A 262 5.11 0.00 -3.73
C PRO A 262 4.75 -1.03 -2.64
N SER A 263 5.30 -0.88 -1.44
CA SER A 263 4.96 -1.78 -0.32
C SER A 263 3.53 -1.50 0.18
N VAL A 264 2.91 -2.50 0.80
CA VAL A 264 1.57 -2.37 1.36
C VAL A 264 1.52 -3.07 2.70
N ILE A 265 0.90 -2.44 3.70
CA ILE A 265 0.43 -3.12 4.91
C ILE A 265 -1.07 -2.90 4.93
N TYR A 266 -1.83 -3.96 4.66
CA TYR A 266 -3.28 -3.94 4.80
C TYR A 266 -3.67 -4.87 5.92
N MET A 267 -4.19 -4.29 7.01
CA MET A 267 -4.76 -5.01 8.12
C MET A 267 -6.28 -4.88 8.12
N ASN A 268 -6.96 -6.01 8.12
CA ASN A 268 -8.41 -6.09 8.25
C ASN A 268 -8.80 -7.40 8.95
N GLY A 269 -9.83 -7.39 9.77
CA GLY A 269 -10.20 -8.57 10.55
C GLY A 269 -11.21 -8.25 11.64
N SER A 270 -11.78 -9.29 12.23
CA SER A 270 -12.79 -9.16 13.29
C SER A 270 -12.21 -8.83 14.67
N ASN A 271 -10.88 -8.96 14.86
CA ASN A 271 -10.26 -8.58 16.13
C ASN A 271 -10.39 -7.07 16.33
N ALA A 272 -10.83 -6.65 17.51
CA ALA A 272 -11.03 -5.25 17.85
C ALA A 272 -9.71 -4.53 18.14
N LYS A 273 -8.71 -5.25 18.69
CA LYS A 273 -7.41 -4.69 19.10
C LYS A 273 -6.30 -4.92 18.08
N LYS A 274 -6.58 -4.69 16.81
CA LYS A 274 -5.55 -4.78 15.76
C LYS A 274 -4.51 -3.69 15.99
N GLU A 275 -3.24 -4.07 15.89
CA GLU A 275 -2.14 -3.13 16.11
C GLU A 275 -1.09 -3.25 15.02
N LEU A 276 -0.80 -2.12 14.37
CA LEU A 276 0.41 -1.93 13.58
C LEU A 276 1.40 -1.13 14.41
N THR A 277 2.60 -1.67 14.62
CA THR A 277 3.70 -0.92 15.22
C THR A 277 4.86 -0.82 14.24
N LEU A 278 5.20 0.41 13.84
CA LEU A 278 6.48 0.76 13.26
C LEU A 278 7.37 1.32 14.38
N LYS A 279 8.50 0.67 14.65
CA LYS A 279 9.48 1.16 15.62
C LYS A 279 10.25 2.38 15.11
N GLY A 280 11.36 2.74 15.74
CA GLY A 280 12.11 3.94 15.39
C GLY A 280 12.87 3.80 14.07
N ASN A 281 13.06 4.95 13.39
CA ASN A 281 13.83 5.08 12.15
C ASN A 281 13.36 4.11 11.03
N VAL A 282 12.05 3.97 10.86
CA VAL A 282 11.47 3.19 9.76
C VAL A 282 11.26 4.11 8.54
N ARG A 283 11.78 3.70 7.38
CA ARG A 283 11.48 4.34 6.09
C ARG A 283 10.47 3.48 5.36
N TYR A 284 9.28 4.00 5.11
CA TYR A 284 8.20 3.24 4.49
C TYR A 284 7.67 3.98 3.27
N ALA A 285 7.77 3.37 2.09
CA ALA A 285 7.22 3.93 0.86
C ALA A 285 6.11 3.01 0.33
N GLY A 286 4.86 3.48 0.38
CA GLY A 286 3.69 2.67 0.02
C GLY A 286 2.42 3.01 0.79
N GLU A 287 1.55 2.01 0.92
CA GLU A 287 0.19 2.16 1.42
C GLU A 287 0.02 1.43 2.77
N ILE A 288 -0.44 2.13 3.80
CA ILE A 288 -0.76 1.57 5.11
C ILE A 288 -2.25 1.72 5.38
N VAL A 289 -2.96 0.61 5.50
CA VAL A 289 -4.39 0.59 5.78
C VAL A 289 -4.66 -0.35 6.94
N VAL A 290 -5.18 0.18 8.03
CA VAL A 290 -5.63 -0.58 9.19
C VAL A 290 -7.11 -0.28 9.39
N ASP A 291 -7.94 -1.24 8.98
CA ASP A 291 -9.40 -1.11 8.99
C ASP A 291 -10.07 -2.19 9.84
N GLY A 292 -11.30 -1.91 10.27
CA GLY A 292 -12.18 -2.83 11.00
C GLY A 292 -12.62 -2.24 12.34
N MET A 293 -13.91 -1.95 12.46
CA MET A 293 -14.53 -1.43 13.67
C MET A 293 -15.03 -2.57 14.58
N ASN A 294 -14.79 -2.44 15.88
CA ASN A 294 -15.62 -3.08 16.90
C ASN A 294 -16.01 -2.02 17.94
N THR A 295 -17.10 -2.23 18.67
CA THR A 295 -17.78 -1.19 19.45
C THR A 295 -16.99 -0.66 20.65
N ASN A 296 -15.98 -1.39 21.14
CA ASN A 296 -15.28 -1.07 22.39
C ASN A 296 -13.75 -0.89 22.26
N ASP A 297 -13.12 -1.35 21.17
CA ASP A 297 -11.68 -1.21 20.95
C ASP A 297 -11.42 -0.79 19.51
N PHE A 298 -10.51 0.16 19.33
CA PHE A 298 -10.15 0.71 18.04
C PHE A 298 -8.80 0.14 17.58
N PRO A 299 -8.67 -0.19 16.28
CA PRO A 299 -7.37 -0.45 15.68
C PRO A 299 -6.38 0.68 15.98
N THR A 300 -5.11 0.34 16.17
CA THR A 300 -4.07 1.32 16.47
C THR A 300 -2.92 1.21 15.49
N ILE A 301 -2.45 2.35 14.99
CA ILE A 301 -1.16 2.47 14.31
C ILE A 301 -0.22 3.26 15.22
N LYS A 302 0.96 2.71 15.49
CA LYS A 302 2.05 3.40 16.19
C LYS A 302 3.20 3.61 15.21
N ILE A 303 3.58 4.86 15.01
CA ILE A 303 4.72 5.25 14.16
C ILE A 303 5.76 5.87 15.08
N GLY A 304 6.86 5.14 15.32
CA GLY A 304 7.91 5.57 16.22
C GLY A 304 8.79 6.70 15.67
N GLN A 305 9.55 7.31 16.58
CA GLN A 305 10.46 8.43 16.31
C GLN A 305 11.35 8.22 15.08
N GLU A 306 11.64 9.32 14.39
CA GLU A 306 12.50 9.38 13.19
C GLU A 306 12.02 8.53 11.99
N SER A 307 10.83 7.94 12.10
CA SER A 307 10.22 7.22 10.98
C SER A 307 9.62 8.21 9.98
N LYS A 308 9.73 7.87 8.69
CA LYS A 308 9.12 8.64 7.60
C LYS A 308 8.29 7.71 6.73
N ILE A 309 7.02 8.04 6.58
CA ILE A 309 6.11 7.37 5.66
C ILE A 309 5.97 8.24 4.40
N GLU A 310 6.17 7.66 3.24
CA GLU A 310 5.92 8.25 1.93
C GLU A 310 4.76 7.50 1.27
N GLY A 311 3.59 8.12 1.22
CA GLY A 311 2.38 7.51 0.65
C GLY A 311 1.12 7.81 1.44
N PHE A 312 0.38 6.77 1.79
CA PHE A 312 -0.96 6.92 2.37
C PHE A 312 -1.11 6.09 3.63
N VAL A 313 -1.73 6.69 4.65
CA VAL A 313 -2.02 6.07 5.93
C VAL A 313 -3.51 6.21 6.22
N TYR A 314 -4.20 5.09 6.34
CA TYR A 314 -5.58 5.03 6.79
C TYR A 314 -5.67 4.17 8.04
N CYS A 315 -6.17 4.76 9.12
CA CYS A 315 -6.45 4.06 10.37
C CYS A 315 -7.89 4.31 10.77
N ASN A 316 -8.73 3.28 10.69
CA ASN A 316 -10.08 3.33 11.24
C ASN A 316 -10.08 3.18 12.76
N GLY A 317 -9.34 4.05 13.43
CA GLY A 317 -9.05 3.96 14.84
C GLY A 317 -8.09 5.05 15.29
N THR A 318 -7.09 4.67 16.07
CA THR A 318 -6.16 5.60 16.72
C THR A 318 -4.78 5.58 16.08
N VAL A 319 -4.17 6.75 15.90
CA VAL A 319 -2.77 6.87 15.52
C VAL A 319 -1.94 7.46 16.67
N GLU A 320 -0.86 6.79 17.04
CA GLU A 320 0.22 7.33 17.86
C GLU A 320 1.37 7.71 16.92
N LEU A 321 1.58 9.02 16.70
CA LEU A 321 2.48 9.55 15.69
C LEU A 321 3.69 10.25 16.33
N GLU A 322 4.86 9.64 16.24
CA GLU A 322 6.15 10.23 16.62
C GLU A 322 7.08 10.45 15.42
N GLY A 323 6.63 10.10 14.22
CA GLY A 323 7.33 10.33 12.95
C GLY A 323 6.58 11.29 12.02
N ASP A 324 6.97 11.28 10.75
CA ASP A 324 6.46 12.15 9.69
C ASP A 324 5.73 11.37 8.59
N VAL A 325 4.79 12.02 7.92
CA VAL A 325 4.09 11.50 6.74
C VAL A 325 4.19 12.51 5.60
N ALA A 326 4.94 12.12 4.57
CA ALA A 326 4.94 12.75 3.25
C ALA A 326 3.81 12.12 2.44
N GLY A 327 2.63 12.71 2.46
CA GLY A 327 1.43 12.02 2.01
C GLY A 327 0.15 12.41 2.74
N SER A 328 -0.80 11.47 2.75
CA SER A 328 -2.10 11.65 3.41
C SER A 328 -2.26 10.71 4.61
N LEU A 329 -2.81 11.25 5.71
CA LEU A 329 -3.17 10.49 6.90
C LEU A 329 -4.66 10.66 7.24
N TYR A 330 -5.38 9.54 7.33
CA TYR A 330 -6.78 9.47 7.73
C TYR A 330 -6.90 8.74 9.06
N THR A 331 -7.50 9.37 10.07
CA THR A 331 -7.70 8.74 11.38
C THR A 331 -8.93 9.25 12.12
N ASN A 332 -9.42 8.47 13.11
CA ASN A 332 -10.46 8.92 14.01
C ASN A 332 -9.91 9.73 15.20
N ARG A 333 -8.68 9.44 15.63
CA ARG A 333 -8.10 10.04 16.84
C ARG A 333 -6.58 9.93 16.83
N PHE A 334 -5.91 10.96 17.35
CA PHE A 334 -4.51 10.84 17.75
C PHE A 334 -4.37 10.57 19.25
N ILE A 335 -3.37 9.80 19.62
CA ILE A 335 -2.92 9.67 21.00
C ILE A 335 -1.43 10.01 21.06
N LEU A 336 -1.10 10.94 21.94
CA LEU A 336 0.27 11.26 22.30
C LEU A 336 0.51 10.76 23.73
N ARG A 337 1.49 9.87 23.89
CA ARG A 337 1.92 9.38 25.20
C ARG A 337 3.21 10.05 25.59
N THR A 338 3.24 10.59 26.79
CA THR A 338 4.43 11.12 27.44
C THR A 338 4.64 10.38 28.75
N PRO A 339 5.83 10.48 29.38
CA PRO A 339 6.02 9.99 30.74
C PRO A 339 5.02 10.60 31.74
N SER A 340 4.54 11.82 31.47
CA SER A 340 3.72 12.61 32.39
C SER A 340 2.22 12.35 32.24
N ALA A 341 1.74 12.14 31.01
CA ALA A 341 0.32 12.02 30.71
C ALA A 341 0.04 11.40 29.33
N LEU A 342 -1.24 11.04 29.12
CA LEU A 342 -1.82 10.68 27.83
C LEU A 342 -2.67 11.85 27.32
N TYR A 343 -2.38 12.30 26.11
CA TYR A 343 -3.09 13.40 25.47
C TYR A 343 -3.83 12.92 24.22
N GLU A 344 -5.13 13.23 24.14
CA GLU A 344 -5.94 12.93 22.95
C GLU A 344 -5.91 14.08 21.95
N ASN A 345 -5.84 13.75 20.65
CA ASN A 345 -5.75 14.70 19.55
C ASN A 345 -4.63 15.74 19.73
N HIS A 346 -3.47 15.29 20.19
CA HIS A 346 -2.26 16.10 20.28
C HIS A 346 -1.22 15.60 19.28
N LEU A 347 -0.57 16.54 18.60
CA LEU A 347 0.61 16.32 17.77
C LEU A 347 1.79 17.12 18.34
N LEU A 348 2.98 16.53 18.33
CA LEU A 348 4.19 17.10 18.90
C LEU A 348 5.36 16.85 17.95
N ASN A 349 5.89 17.91 17.34
CA ASN A 349 7.00 17.87 16.40
C ASN A 349 6.79 16.99 15.16
N ASN A 350 5.54 16.84 14.70
CA ASN A 350 5.22 16.03 13.52
C ASN A 350 5.13 16.88 12.25
N ARG A 351 5.56 16.35 11.11
CA ARG A 351 5.31 16.93 9.78
C ARG A 351 4.36 16.03 8.99
N LEU A 352 3.21 16.59 8.62
CA LEU A 352 2.23 15.98 7.71
C LEU A 352 2.06 16.89 6.50
N ASP A 353 2.48 16.43 5.32
CA ASP A 353 2.47 17.27 4.12
C ASP A 353 2.37 16.41 2.85
N ILE A 354 1.24 16.50 2.13
CA ILE A 354 1.03 15.82 0.86
C ILE A 354 1.96 16.34 -0.23
N SER A 355 2.45 17.58 -0.12
CA SER A 355 3.37 18.15 -1.10
C SER A 355 4.80 17.59 -0.99
N ASP A 356 5.12 16.92 0.13
CA ASP A 356 6.38 16.19 0.29
C ASP A 356 6.37 14.83 -0.44
N LEU A 357 5.21 14.37 -0.90
CA LEU A 357 5.07 13.13 -1.66
C LEU A 357 5.60 13.34 -3.08
N ASN A 358 6.36 12.38 -3.61
CA ASN A 358 6.92 12.46 -4.95
C ASN A 358 5.81 12.67 -6.00
N VAL A 359 5.92 13.68 -6.86
CA VAL A 359 4.92 13.97 -7.92
C VAL A 359 4.64 12.82 -8.89
N ASN A 360 5.55 11.84 -8.98
CA ASN A 360 5.38 10.63 -9.78
C ASN A 360 4.85 9.44 -8.96
N TYR A 361 4.44 9.65 -7.71
CA TYR A 361 3.88 8.61 -6.87
C TYR A 361 2.59 8.08 -7.47
N VAL A 362 2.46 6.76 -7.44
CA VAL A 362 1.32 6.01 -7.99
C VAL A 362 0.73 5.19 -6.85
N GLY A 363 -0.44 5.59 -6.38
CA GLY A 363 -1.03 4.96 -5.20
C GLY A 363 -2.18 4.02 -5.54
N VAL A 364 -3.07 3.87 -4.56
CA VAL A 364 -4.37 3.22 -4.73
C VAL A 364 -5.48 4.24 -4.47
N SER A 365 -6.56 4.18 -5.25
CA SER A 365 -7.79 4.92 -5.00
C SER A 365 -8.65 4.12 -4.02
N TRP A 366 -8.53 4.46 -2.74
CA TRP A 366 -9.12 3.72 -1.62
C TRP A 366 -10.63 3.96 -1.43
N PHE A 367 -11.14 5.11 -1.85
CA PHE A 367 -12.51 5.56 -1.55
C PHE A 367 -13.43 5.53 -2.78
N GLU A 368 -12.91 5.94 -3.93
CA GLU A 368 -13.65 6.01 -5.19
C GLU A 368 -12.93 5.24 -6.29
N ASN A 369 -13.67 4.91 -7.35
CA ASN A 369 -13.05 4.29 -8.52
C ASN A 369 -12.07 5.27 -9.17
N PRO A 370 -10.87 4.80 -9.57
CA PRO A 370 -9.87 5.66 -10.16
C PRO A 370 -10.36 6.16 -11.52
N LYS A 371 -10.14 7.45 -11.80
CA LYS A 371 -10.38 8.04 -13.12
C LYS A 371 -9.33 7.61 -14.13
N ARG A 372 -8.10 7.38 -13.68
CA ARG A 372 -6.98 6.89 -14.48
C ARG A 372 -6.09 5.94 -13.69
N LYS A 373 -5.51 4.98 -14.40
CA LYS A 373 -4.44 4.13 -13.90
C LYS A 373 -3.07 4.75 -14.20
N GLN A 374 -2.03 4.18 -13.61
CA GLN A 374 -0.65 4.49 -13.96
C GLN A 374 0.22 3.24 -13.82
N TYR A 375 1.14 3.05 -14.76
CA TYR A 375 2.10 1.96 -14.73
C TYR A 375 3.13 2.20 -13.61
N LEU A 376 3.21 1.24 -12.69
CA LEU A 376 4.18 1.23 -11.59
C LEU A 376 5.52 0.71 -12.06
N GLU A 377 5.51 -0.48 -12.68
CA GLU A 377 6.72 -1.14 -13.14
C GLU A 377 6.43 -2.25 -14.16
N CYS A 378 7.48 -2.63 -14.89
CA CYS A 378 7.50 -3.84 -15.70
C CYS A 378 7.92 -5.03 -14.82
N LEU A 379 7.17 -6.12 -14.93
CA LEU A 379 7.35 -7.35 -14.17
C LEU A 379 8.02 -8.41 -15.06
N PHE A 380 8.99 -9.13 -14.50
CA PHE A 380 9.72 -10.19 -15.20
C PHE A 380 8.94 -11.50 -15.25
#